data_AF-A0A943PVC5-F1
#
_entry.id   AF-A0A943PVC5-F1
#
_cell.length_a   1.000
_cell.length_b   1.000
_cell.length_c   1.000
_cell.angle_alpha   90.00
_cell.angle_beta   90.00
_cell.angle_gamma   90.00
#
_symmetry.space_group_name_H-M   'P 1'
#
loop_
_entity.id
_entity.type
_entity.pdbx_description
1 polymer ?
#
loop_
_entity_poly.entity_id
_entity_poly.type
_entity_poly.pdbx_seq_one_letter_code
_entity_poly.pdbx_strand_id
1 'polypeptide(L)'
;MNLQEKIFRALIDFEAQGEVYVEKEKVILGCMANGSEIEKVRKYLTSLELQEKFPENSLDEINQAVQSLVEKDFIRARRVTTTTGINFYELLGSQCDLEEFLEG
;
A
#
# COMPACT_ATOMS: atom_id res chain seq x y z
N MET A 1 -1.01 -1.05 21.19
CA MET A 1 -1.47 -0.61 19.86
C MET A 1 -1.60 -1.85 18.98
N ASN A 2 -2.79 -2.13 18.45
CA ASN A 2 -2.99 -3.28 17.57
C ASN A 2 -2.36 -3.01 16.18
N LEU A 3 -2.20 -4.06 15.37
CA LEU A 3 -1.55 -3.92 14.06
C LEU A 3 -2.36 -3.03 13.09
N GLN A 4 -3.69 -3.06 13.18
CA GLN A 4 -4.57 -2.23 12.36
C GLN A 4 -4.34 -0.74 12.61
N GLU A 5 -4.28 -0.32 13.87
CA GLU A 5 -3.99 1.06 14.26
C GLU A 5 -2.58 1.48 13.84
N LYS A 6 -1.58 0.60 13.99
CA LYS A 6 -0.21 0.86 13.50
C LYS A 6 -0.18 1.12 12.00
N ILE A 7 -0.87 0.28 11.22
CA ILE A 7 -0.95 0.40 9.76
C ILE A 7 -1.69 1.66 9.35
N PHE A 8 -2.83 1.95 10.00
CA PHE A 8 -3.63 3.13 9.72
C PHE A 8 -2.84 4.41 9.99
N ARG A 9 -2.19 4.53 11.16
CA ARG A 9 -1.31 5.66 11.46
C ARG A 9 -0.18 5.81 10.46
N ALA A 10 0.45 4.70 10.05
CA ALA A 10 1.50 4.74 9.04
C ALA A 10 1.01 5.24 7.67
N LEU A 11 -0.26 4.96 7.32
CA LEU A 11 -0.88 5.49 6.11
C LEU A 11 -1.15 6.99 6.24
N ILE A 12 -1.70 7.46 7.36
CA ILE A 12 -1.90 8.89 7.63
C ILE A 12 -0.55 9.64 7.61
N ASP A 13 0.48 9.11 8.25
CA ASP A 13 1.83 9.67 8.24
C ASP A 13 2.41 9.75 6.82
N PHE A 14 2.07 8.80 5.95
CA PHE A 14 2.49 8.79 4.56
C PHE A 14 1.75 9.85 3.75
N GLU A 15 0.44 9.98 3.93
CA GLU A 15 -0.37 11.00 3.25
C GLU A 15 0.02 12.42 3.67
N ALA A 16 0.39 12.62 4.93
CA ALA A 16 0.85 13.91 5.45
C ALA A 16 2.14 14.42 4.77
N GLN A 17 2.92 13.55 4.13
CA GLN A 17 4.10 13.94 3.36
C GLN A 17 3.75 14.55 1.99
N GLY A 18 2.48 14.48 1.58
CA GLY A 18 2.01 14.92 0.28
C GLY A 18 2.25 13.91 -0.83
N GLU A 19 1.91 14.28 -2.07
CA GLU A 19 2.06 13.39 -3.21
C GLU A 19 3.52 13.20 -3.60
N VAL A 20 4.01 11.97 -3.45
CA VAL A 20 5.35 11.56 -3.89
C VAL A 20 5.25 10.88 -5.25
N TYR A 21 6.16 11.21 -6.16
CA TYR A 21 6.26 10.59 -7.48
C TYR A 21 7.61 9.89 -7.63
N VAL A 22 7.62 8.72 -8.28
CA VAL A 22 8.83 7.96 -8.58
C VAL A 22 8.91 7.70 -10.08
N GLU A 23 10.14 7.66 -10.59
CA GLU A 23 10.40 7.29 -11.98
C GLU A 23 10.42 5.76 -12.08
N LYS A 24 9.60 5.22 -12.99
CA LYS A 24 9.56 3.80 -13.33
C LYS A 24 9.94 3.62 -14.78
N GLU A 25 10.83 2.66 -15.03
CA GLU A 25 11.11 2.23 -16.39
C GLU A 25 9.97 1.31 -16.86
N LYS A 26 9.31 1.72 -17.94
CA LYS A 26 8.29 0.95 -18.63
C LYS A 26 8.91 0.34 -19.87
N VAL A 27 9.01 -0.98 -19.86
CA VAL A 27 9.48 -1.74 -21.04
C VAL A 27 8.32 -1.85 -22.04
N ILE A 28 8.54 -1.36 -23.25
CA ILE A 28 7.59 -1.45 -24.37
C ILE A 28 8.09 -2.55 -25.31
N LEU A 29 7.42 -3.70 -25.27
CA LEU A 29 7.71 -4.82 -26.16
C LEU A 29 6.96 -4.62 -27.48
N GLY A 30 7.68 -4.38 -28.57
CA GLY A 30 7.14 -4.22 -29.91
C GLY A 30 7.54 -5.37 -30.83
N CYS A 31 6.71 -5.68 -31.83
CA CYS A 31 6.96 -6.78 -32.77
C CYS A 31 8.21 -6.58 -33.66
N MET A 32 8.75 -5.35 -33.78
CA MET A 32 9.92 -5.04 -34.60
C MET A 32 11.09 -4.41 -33.83
N ALA A 33 10.84 -3.75 -32.70
CA ALA A 33 11.86 -3.23 -31.79
C ALA A 33 11.31 -3.09 -30.37
N ASN A 34 12.13 -3.39 -29.38
CA ASN A 34 11.84 -3.11 -27.97
C ASN A 34 12.36 -1.70 -27.64
N GLY A 35 11.59 -0.96 -26.84
CA GLY A 35 12.01 0.32 -26.29
C GLY A 35 11.77 0.37 -24.78
N SER A 36 12.35 1.38 -24.12
CA SER A 36 11.97 1.72 -22.76
C SER A 36 11.62 3.20 -22.66
N GLU A 37 10.63 3.50 -21.84
CA GLU A 37 10.20 4.86 -21.52
C GLU A 37 10.27 5.04 -20.00
N ILE A 38 10.74 6.20 -19.55
CA ILE A 38 10.69 6.55 -18.13
C ILE A 38 9.35 7.26 -17.89
N GLU A 39 8.47 6.64 -17.10
CA GLU A 39 7.23 7.25 -16.66
C GLU A 39 7.33 7.72 -15.21
N LYS A 40 6.73 8.87 -14.91
CA LYS A 40 6.55 9.34 -13.53
C LYS A 40 5.24 8.79 -13.00
N VAL A 41 5.32 7.95 -11.98
CA VAL A 41 4.14 7.36 -11.33
C VAL A 41 4.05 7.83 -9.89
N ARG A 42 2.82 8.06 -9.42
CA ARG A 42 2.57 8.33 -8.01
C ARG A 42 3.02 7.13 -7.17
N LYS A 43 3.73 7.42 -6.09
CA LYS A 43 4.11 6.45 -5.07
C LYS A 43 2.96 6.27 -4.09
N TYR A 44 2.74 5.02 -3.70
CA TYR A 44 1.79 4.62 -2.69
C TYR A 44 2.52 3.78 -1.64
N LEU A 45 1.97 3.70 -0.44
CA LEU A 45 2.50 2.84 0.62
C LEU A 45 2.13 1.39 0.33
N THR A 46 3.07 0.47 0.46
CA THR A 46 2.85 -0.96 0.17
C THR A 46 2.89 -1.82 1.43
N SER A 47 2.29 -3.01 1.38
CA SER A 47 2.40 -3.96 2.51
C SER A 47 3.82 -4.47 2.75
N LEU A 48 4.71 -4.41 1.74
CA LEU A 48 6.13 -4.70 1.90
C LEU A 48 6.84 -3.59 2.70
N GLU A 49 6.60 -2.33 2.36
CA GLU A 49 7.16 -1.20 3.14
C GLU A 49 6.64 -1.20 4.59
N LEU A 50 5.38 -1.61 4.80
CA LEU A 50 4.85 -1.83 6.15
C LEU A 50 5.57 -2.96 6.89
N GLN A 51 5.95 -4.03 6.21
CA GLN A 51 6.73 -5.12 6.81
C GLN A 51 8.13 -4.68 7.20
N GLU A 52 8.76 -3.84 6.37
CA GLU A 52 10.04 -3.23 6.71
C GLU A 52 9.93 -2.31 7.93
N LYS A 53 8.81 -1.57 8.06
CA LYS A 53 8.53 -0.68 9.19
C LYS A 53 8.15 -1.44 10.48
N PHE A 54 7.49 -2.58 10.34
CA PHE A 54 7.01 -3.42 11.43
C PHE A 54 7.59 -4.85 11.30
N PRO A 55 8.92 -5.00 11.47
CA PRO A 55 9.60 -6.27 11.22
C PRO A 55 9.21 -7.39 12.18
N GLU A 56 8.56 -7.05 13.30
CA GLU A 56 7.98 -8.02 14.22
C GLU A 56 6.73 -8.72 13.67
N ASN A 57 6.12 -8.15 12.62
CA ASN A 57 4.93 -8.68 11.99
C ASN A 57 5.26 -9.37 10.67
N SER A 58 4.68 -10.55 10.47
CA SER A 58 4.82 -11.24 9.19
C SER A 58 4.04 -10.51 8.10
N LEU A 59 4.44 -10.68 6.85
CA LEU A 59 3.72 -10.09 5.72
C LEU A 59 2.27 -10.58 5.65
N ASP A 60 2.01 -11.82 6.08
CA ASP A 60 0.66 -12.38 6.16
C ASP A 60 -0.20 -11.62 7.19
N GLU A 61 0.33 -11.39 8.40
CA GLU A 61 -0.36 -10.59 9.42
C GLU A 61 -0.67 -9.17 8.94
N ILE A 62 0.26 -8.55 8.23
CA ILE A 62 0.07 -7.22 7.63
C ILE A 62 -1.02 -7.26 6.57
N ASN A 63 -1.00 -8.24 5.67
CA ASN A 63 -1.99 -8.36 4.61
C ASN A 63 -3.39 -8.65 5.17
N GLN A 64 -3.50 -9.45 6.24
CA GLN A 64 -4.77 -9.69 6.94
C GLN A 64 -5.28 -8.41 7.61
N ALA A 65 -4.41 -7.65 8.28
CA ALA A 65 -4.78 -6.39 8.91
C ALA A 65 -5.22 -5.34 7.88
N VAL A 66 -4.49 -5.21 6.76
CA VAL A 66 -4.86 -4.36 5.63
C VAL A 66 -6.21 -4.77 5.06
N GLN A 67 -6.43 -6.06 4.80
CA GLN A 67 -7.69 -6.55 4.27
C GLN A 67 -8.86 -6.20 5.20
N SER A 68 -8.71 -6.41 6.51
CA SER A 68 -9.75 -6.06 7.47
C SER A 68 -10.02 -4.55 7.52
N LEU A 69 -9.00 -3.69 7.35
CA LEU A 69 -9.19 -2.23 7.25
C LEU A 69 -9.95 -1.84 5.99
N VAL A 70 -9.70 -2.53 4.87
CA VAL A 70 -10.43 -2.33 3.60
C VAL A 70 -11.88 -2.78 3.72
N GLU A 71 -12.14 -3.95 4.33
CA GLU A 71 -13.50 -4.49 4.52
C GLU A 71 -14.36 -3.63 5.45
N LYS A 72 -13.73 -2.84 6.33
CA LYS A 72 -14.40 -1.87 7.20
C LYS A 72 -14.49 -0.46 6.60
N ASP A 73 -14.10 -0.30 5.34
CA ASP A 73 -14.06 0.98 4.63
C ASP A 73 -13.19 2.05 5.32
N PHE A 74 -12.20 1.69 6.13
CA PHE A 74 -11.29 2.65 6.75
C PHE A 74 -10.18 3.12 5.81
N ILE A 75 -9.74 2.24 4.91
CA ILE A 75 -8.71 2.56 3.93
C ILE A 75 -9.11 2.04 2.56
N ARG A 76 -8.59 2.69 1.51
CA ARG A 76 -8.66 2.20 0.14
C ARG A 76 -7.35 1.54 -0.23
N ALA A 77 -7.42 0.31 -0.74
CA ALA A 77 -6.26 -0.42 -1.24
C ALA A 77 -6.53 -1.03 -2.62
N ARG A 78 -5.46 -1.20 -3.39
CA ARG A 78 -5.44 -1.93 -4.65
C ARG A 78 -4.61 -3.20 -4.48
N ARG A 79 -5.21 -4.36 -4.75
CA ARG A 79 -4.44 -5.60 -4.81
C ARG A 79 -3.52 -5.58 -6.03
N VAL A 80 -2.22 -5.73 -5.79
CA VAL A 80 -1.18 -5.71 -6.83
C VAL A 80 -0.94 -7.11 -7.38
N THR A 81 -0.82 -8.11 -6.50
CA THR A 81 -0.58 -9.50 -6.89
C THR A 81 -1.07 -10.46 -5.80
N THR A 82 -1.12 -11.74 -6.13
CA THR A 82 -1.36 -12.83 -5.20
C THR A 82 -0.26 -13.88 -5.38
N THR A 83 0.47 -14.20 -4.31
CA THR A 83 1.51 -15.24 -4.32
C THR A 83 1.18 -16.25 -3.24
N THR A 84 1.09 -17.54 -3.58
CA THR A 84 0.80 -18.62 -2.61
C THR A 84 -0.44 -18.32 -1.73
N GLY A 85 -1.49 -17.73 -2.30
CA GLY A 85 -2.72 -17.36 -1.58
C GLY A 85 -2.64 -16.08 -0.75
N ILE A 86 -1.46 -15.45 -0.66
CA ILE A 86 -1.24 -14.19 0.06
C ILE A 86 -1.47 -13.03 -0.90
N ASN A 87 -2.37 -12.11 -0.54
CA ASN A 87 -2.66 -10.90 -1.31
C ASN A 87 -1.71 -9.78 -0.93
N PHE A 88 -1.10 -9.13 -1.92
CA PHE A 88 -0.21 -7.98 -1.72
C PHE A 88 -0.94 -6.72 -2.12
N TYR A 89 -0.86 -5.69 -1.28
CA TYR A 89 -1.65 -4.48 -1.42
C TYR A 89 -0.79 -3.23 -1.59
N GLU A 90 -1.29 -2.34 -2.41
CA GLU A 90 -0.89 -0.95 -2.50
C GLU A 90 -1.99 -0.10 -1.84
N LEU A 91 -1.62 0.70 -0.84
CA LEU A 91 -2.53 1.52 -0.06
C LEU A 91 -2.69 2.88 -0.74
N LEU A 92 -3.90 3.15 -1.22
CA LEU A 92 -4.23 4.33 -2.02
C LEU A 92 -4.54 5.54 -1.14
N GLY A 93 -5.10 5.31 0.05
CA GLY A 93 -5.31 6.35 1.05
C GLY A 93 -6.30 5.98 2.16
N SER A 94 -6.42 6.83 3.19
CA SER A 94 -7.44 6.68 4.23
C SER A 94 -8.82 7.10 3.71
N GLN A 95 -9.88 6.62 4.35
CA GLN A 95 -11.27 7.04 4.08
C GLN A 95 -11.89 7.79 5.26
N CYS A 96 -11.27 7.70 6.44
CA CYS A 96 -11.60 8.43 7.65
C CYS A 96 -10.32 9.01 8.27
N ASP A 97 -10.47 9.80 9.33
CA ASP A 97 -9.34 10.22 10.16
C ASP A 97 -9.07 9.25 11.33
N LEU A 98 -8.02 9.53 12.09
CA LEU A 98 -7.60 8.69 13.20
C LEU A 98 -8.57 8.74 14.39
N GLU A 99 -9.22 9.87 14.64
CA GLU A 99 -10.17 10.00 15.74
C GLU A 99 -11.40 9.14 15.45
N GLU A 100 -11.95 9.25 14.23
CA GLU A 100 -13.06 8.42 13.74
C GLU A 100 -12.72 6.92 13.76
N PHE A 101 -11.49 6.54 13.40
CA PHE A 101 -11.04 5.14 13.47
C PHE A 101 -11.00 4.60 14.91
N LEU A 102 -10.64 5.42 15.90
CA LEU A 102 -10.52 5.00 17.30
C LEU A 102 -11.86 4.90 18.03
N GLU A 103 -12.91 5.55 17.52
CA GLU A 103 -14.26 5.54 18.08
C GLU A 103 -15.12 4.32 17.64
N GLY A 104 -14.71 3.61 16.58
CA GLY A 104 -15.42 2.45 15.99
C GLY A 104 -14.91 1.07 16.42
#